data_AF-A0A086N2P3-F1
#
_entry.id   AF-A0A086N2P3-F1
#
_cell.length_a   1.000
_cell.length_b   1.000
_cell.length_c   1.000
_cell.angle_alpha   90.00
_cell.angle_beta   90.00
_cell.angle_gamma   90.00
#
_symmetry.space_group_name_H-M   'P 1'
#
loop_
_entity.id
_entity.type
_entity.pdbx_description
1 polymer ?
#
loop_
_entity_poly.entity_id
_entity_poly.type
_entity_poly.pdbx_seq_one_letter_code
_entity_poly.pdbx_strand_id
1 'polypeptide(L)'
;MNRGPRPARLLPWASPEGKPCYLLTDGDGPLSRIADVVETTHLGMAEDLLDHAAALLADTRTTPEQLRFLVTRMSEALRDVHRIALSRGTRML
;
A
#
# COMPACT_ATOMS: atom_id res chain seq x y z
N MET A 1 -10.23 32.63 -0.87
CA MET A 1 -10.72 31.38 -1.50
C MET A 1 -10.75 30.31 -0.41
N ASN A 2 -11.86 30.19 0.33
CA ASN A 2 -11.97 29.19 1.39
C ASN A 2 -12.49 27.91 0.75
N ARG A 3 -11.59 26.98 0.39
CA ARG A 3 -12.01 25.63 -0.02
C ARG A 3 -12.65 25.00 1.22
N GLY A 4 -13.88 24.50 1.10
CA GLY A 4 -14.51 23.74 2.19
C GLY A 4 -13.60 22.63 2.71
N PRO A 5 -13.84 22.11 3.92
CA PRO A 5 -12.95 21.13 4.54
C PRO A 5 -12.71 19.97 3.58
N ARG A 6 -11.44 19.72 3.24
CA ARG A 6 -11.07 18.57 2.42
C ARG A 6 -11.36 17.29 3.23
N PRO A 7 -11.86 16.22 2.59
CA PRO A 7 -12.06 14.96 3.27
C PRO A 7 -10.74 14.45 3.88
N ALA A 8 -10.83 13.82 5.05
CA ALA A 8 -9.67 13.28 5.75
C ALA A 8 -8.94 12.26 4.86
N ARG A 9 -7.62 12.42 4.68
CA ARG A 9 -6.79 11.52 3.88
C ARG A 9 -6.53 10.24 4.66
N LEU A 10 -6.93 9.09 4.13
CA LEU A 10 -6.48 7.79 4.65
C LEU A 10 -4.98 7.64 4.40
N LEU A 11 -4.22 7.29 5.43
CA LEU A 11 -2.78 7.09 5.34
C LEU A 11 -2.44 5.67 4.88
N PRO A 12 -1.30 5.45 4.21
CA PRO A 12 -0.91 4.14 3.68
C PRO A 12 -0.41 3.17 4.78
N TRP A 13 -0.28 3.64 6.02
CA TRP A 13 0.02 2.83 7.21
C TRP A 13 -1.18 2.78 8.17
N ALA A 14 -1.18 1.75 9.00
CA ALA A 14 -2.10 1.62 10.12
C ALA A 14 -1.44 2.02 11.44
N SER A 15 -2.23 2.16 12.50
CA SER A 15 -1.71 2.24 13.87
C SER A 15 -1.02 0.93 14.25
N PRO A 16 -0.22 0.90 15.33
CA PRO A 16 0.36 -0.34 15.85
C PRO A 16 -0.68 -1.44 16.12
N GLU A 17 -1.91 -1.06 16.46
CA GLU A 17 -3.05 -1.96 16.69
C GLU A 17 -3.80 -2.34 15.40
N GLY A 18 -3.28 -1.95 14.23
CA GLY A 18 -3.84 -2.26 12.93
C GLY A 18 -5.04 -1.38 12.51
N LYS A 19 -5.32 -0.28 13.22
CA LYS A 19 -6.46 0.59 12.89
C LYS A 19 -6.12 1.56 11.75
N PRO A 20 -7.07 1.90 10.85
CA PRO A 20 -6.85 2.92 9.82
C PRO A 20 -6.46 4.27 10.44
N CYS A 21 -5.47 4.94 9.86
CA CYS A 21 -5.05 6.27 10.28
C CYS A 21 -5.50 7.32 9.25
N TYR A 22 -6.04 8.45 9.74
CA TYR A 22 -6.52 9.54 8.88
C TYR A 22 -5.76 10.83 9.19
N LEU A 23 -5.44 11.57 8.13
CA LEU A 23 -4.80 12.89 8.18
C LEU A 23 -5.81 13.97 7.78
N LEU A 24 -6.08 14.89 8.69
CA LEU A 24 -6.78 16.14 8.39
C LEU A 24 -5.77 17.14 7.85
N THR A 25 -5.89 17.52 6.57
CA THR A 25 -4.93 18.41 5.92
C THR A 25 -5.54 19.18 4.76
N ASP A 26 -5.02 20.37 4.51
CA ASP A 26 -5.33 21.18 3.33
C ASP A 26 -4.55 20.74 2.07
N GLY A 27 -3.78 19.65 2.13
CA GLY A 27 -3.46 18.83 0.95
C GLY A 27 -2.05 18.87 0.38
N ASP A 28 -1.05 19.39 1.09
CA ASP A 28 0.38 19.26 0.69
C ASP A 28 1.36 19.41 1.88
N GLY A 29 0.90 19.06 3.09
CA GLY A 29 1.73 19.14 4.29
C GLY A 29 2.88 18.11 4.28
N PRO A 30 3.88 18.25 5.17
CA PRO A 30 4.97 17.27 5.31
C PRO A 30 4.50 15.82 5.45
N LEU A 31 3.42 15.58 6.20
CA LEU A 31 2.81 14.24 6.34
C LEU A 31 2.17 13.74 5.04
N SER A 32 1.64 14.63 4.20
CA SER A 32 1.11 14.28 2.88
C SER A 32 2.23 13.74 1.99
N ARG A 33 3.38 14.42 1.97
CA ARG A 33 4.57 13.98 1.22
C ARG A 33 5.14 12.66 1.75
N ILE A 34 5.17 12.46 3.07
CA ILE A 34 5.58 11.17 3.66
C ILE A 34 4.61 10.06 3.23
N ALA A 35 3.30 10.34 3.23
CA ALA A 35 2.32 9.40 2.72
C ALA A 35 2.55 9.05 1.24
N ASP A 36 2.87 10.03 0.39
CA ASP A 36 3.18 9.78 -1.02
C ASP A 36 4.46 8.94 -1.21
N VAL A 37 5.49 9.16 -0.38
CA VAL A 37 6.72 8.34 -0.37
C VAL A 37 6.40 6.90 0.04
N VAL A 38 5.66 6.70 1.12
CA VAL A 38 5.30 5.34 1.59
C VAL A 38 4.43 4.62 0.57
N GLU A 39 3.47 5.32 -0.05
CA GLU A 39 2.67 4.77 -1.16
C GLU A 39 3.57 4.27 -2.29
N THR A 40 4.54 5.09 -2.72
CA THR A 40 5.47 4.74 -3.80
C THR A 40 6.35 3.55 -3.43
N THR A 41 6.90 3.54 -2.21
CA THR A 41 7.70 2.43 -1.70
C THR A 41 6.93 1.12 -1.68
N HIS A 42 5.70 1.10 -1.14
CA HIS A 42 4.89 -0.11 -1.11
C HIS A 42 4.52 -0.61 -2.51
N LEU A 43 4.27 0.29 -3.47
CA LEU A 43 4.00 -0.09 -4.85
C LEU A 43 5.24 -0.69 -5.54
N GLY A 44 6.43 -0.12 -5.33
CA GLY A 44 7.68 -0.68 -5.84
C GLY A 44 7.98 -2.06 -5.24
N MET A 45 7.80 -2.23 -3.93
CA MET A 45 7.94 -3.53 -3.27
C MET A 45 6.95 -4.58 -3.79
N ALA A 46 5.75 -4.17 -4.17
CA ALA A 46 4.76 -5.06 -4.77
C ALA A 46 5.18 -5.49 -6.19
N GLU A 47 5.77 -4.58 -6.97
CA GLU A 47 6.35 -4.89 -8.29
C GLU A 47 7.50 -5.89 -8.17
N ASP A 48 8.47 -5.64 -7.27
CA ASP A 48 9.57 -6.59 -7.00
C ASP A 48 9.06 -7.98 -6.58
N LEU A 49 7.98 -8.02 -5.79
CA LEU A 49 7.37 -9.28 -5.35
C LEU A 49 6.67 -10.02 -6.50
N LEU A 50 6.07 -9.29 -7.45
CA LEU A 50 5.48 -9.88 -8.65
C LEU A 50 6.55 -10.52 -9.54
N ASP A 51 7.69 -9.84 -9.73
CA ASP A 51 8.83 -10.40 -10.47
C ASP A 51 9.37 -11.67 -9.79
N HIS A 52 9.50 -11.64 -8.46
CA HIS A 52 9.92 -12.81 -7.70
C HIS A 52 8.90 -13.96 -7.80
N ALA A 53 7.60 -13.65 -7.76
CA ALA A 53 6.54 -14.62 -7.94
C ALA A 53 6.62 -15.29 -9.32
N ALA A 54 6.83 -14.51 -10.39
CA ALA A 54 6.98 -15.02 -11.74
C ALA A 54 8.18 -15.98 -11.85
N ALA A 55 9.32 -15.62 -11.25
CA ALA A 55 10.51 -16.47 -11.22
C ALA A 55 10.27 -17.80 -10.47
N LEU A 56 9.63 -17.75 -9.29
CA LEU A 56 9.31 -18.95 -8.49
C LEU A 56 8.32 -19.88 -9.19
N LEU A 57 7.30 -19.32 -9.87
CA LEU A 57 6.30 -20.10 -10.59
C LEU A 57 6.88 -20.79 -11.84
N ALA A 58 7.96 -20.25 -12.41
CA ALA A 58 8.67 -20.84 -13.54
C ALA A 58 9.64 -21.97 -13.13
N ASP A 59 10.10 -22.03 -11.87
CA ASP A 59 11.00 -23.08 -11.39
C ASP A 59 10.22 -24.34 -10.98
N THR A 60 10.45 -25.44 -11.70
CA THR A 60 9.80 -26.74 -11.44
C THR A 60 10.25 -27.41 -10.15
N ARG A 61 11.29 -26.88 -9.49
CA ARG A 61 11.81 -27.36 -8.20
C ARG A 61 11.22 -26.60 -7.02
N THR A 62 10.40 -25.59 -7.26
CA THR A 62 9.78 -24.79 -6.20
C THR A 62 8.98 -25.67 -5.26
N THR A 63 9.26 -25.55 -3.96
CA THR A 63 8.62 -26.39 -2.94
C THR A 63 7.28 -25.78 -2.47
N PRO A 64 6.37 -26.60 -1.91
CA PRO A 64 5.15 -26.11 -1.30
C PRO A 64 5.37 -25.07 -0.19
N GLU A 65 6.47 -25.17 0.56
CA GLU A 65 6.85 -24.20 1.61
C GLU A 65 7.18 -22.83 1.00
N GLN A 66 7.93 -22.83 -0.11
CA GLN A 66 8.27 -21.60 -0.84
C GLN A 66 7.00 -20.96 -1.42
N LEU A 67 6.07 -21.75 -1.96
CA LEU A 67 4.77 -21.24 -2.44
C LEU A 67 3.92 -20.67 -1.30
N ARG A 68 3.84 -21.35 -0.15
CA ARG A 68 3.10 -20.83 1.01
C ARG A 68 3.68 -19.50 1.48
N PHE A 69 5.01 -19.42 1.58
CA PHE A 69 5.69 -18.17 1.92
C PHE A 69 5.38 -17.06 0.91
N LEU A 70 5.49 -17.35 -0.39
CA LEU A 70 5.16 -16.40 -1.45
C LEU A 70 3.72 -15.89 -1.33
N VAL A 71 2.74 -16.79 -1.18
CA VAL A 71 1.33 -16.41 -1.04
C VAL A 71 1.08 -15.57 0.21
N THR A 72 1.76 -15.85 1.32
CA THR A 72 1.71 -15.00 2.53
C THR A 72 2.20 -13.59 2.23
N ARG A 73 3.38 -13.46 1.60
CA ARG A 73 3.94 -12.15 1.23
C ARG A 73 3.06 -11.40 0.23
N MET A 74 2.50 -12.10 -0.75
CA MET A 74 1.57 -11.50 -1.71
C MET A 74 0.30 -11.02 -1.02
N SER A 75 -0.23 -11.77 -0.05
CA SER A 75 -1.40 -11.35 0.72
C SER A 75 -1.15 -10.09 1.55
N GLU A 76 0.06 -9.92 2.09
CA GLU A 76 0.47 -8.70 2.79
C GLU A 76 0.56 -7.52 1.82
N ALA A 77 1.30 -7.66 0.73
CA ALA A 77 1.45 -6.62 -0.29
C ALA A 77 0.10 -6.19 -0.88
N LEU A 78 -0.81 -7.13 -1.16
CA LEU A 78 -2.14 -6.83 -1.70
C LEU A 78 -3.00 -6.02 -0.72
N ARG A 79 -2.89 -6.25 0.59
CA ARG A 79 -3.60 -5.41 1.59
C ARG A 79 -3.08 -3.97 1.56
N ASP A 80 -1.77 -3.80 1.42
CA ASP A 80 -1.17 -2.46 1.35
C ASP A 80 -1.53 -1.75 0.05
N VAL A 81 -1.45 -2.42 -1.10
CA VAL A 81 -1.91 -1.89 -2.39
C VAL A 81 -3.39 -1.51 -2.35
N HIS A 82 -4.24 -2.35 -1.77
CA HIS A 82 -5.67 -2.07 -1.61
C HIS A 82 -5.92 -0.81 -0.77
N ARG A 83 -5.19 -0.64 0.34
CA ARG A 83 -5.27 0.58 1.18
C ARG A 83 -4.88 1.83 0.39
N ILE A 84 -3.83 1.75 -0.41
CA ILE A 84 -3.37 2.86 -1.27
C ILE A 84 -4.44 3.20 -2.30
N ALA A 85 -5.03 2.20 -2.95
CA ALA A 85 -6.11 2.41 -3.92
C ALA A 85 -7.33 3.11 -3.28
N LEU A 86 -7.75 2.68 -2.08
CA LEU A 86 -8.82 3.35 -1.34
C LEU A 86 -8.47 4.80 -0.97
N SER A 87 -7.25 5.05 -0.48
CA SER A 87 -6.76 6.40 -0.16
C SER A 87 -6.71 7.32 -1.38
N ARG A 88 -6.32 6.80 -2.54
CA ARG A 88 -6.32 7.56 -3.80
C ARG A 88 -7.74 7.82 -4.30
N GLY A 89 -8.63 6.82 -4.23
CA GLY A 89 -10.03 6.93 -4.64
C GLY A 89 -10.79 8.00 -3.86
N THR A 90 -10.60 8.08 -2.54
CA THR A 90 -11.26 9.13 -1.71
C THR A 90 -10.73 10.54 -1.96
N ARG A 91 -9.57 10.69 -2.61
CA ARG A 91 -9.02 11.99 -3.02
C ARG A 91 -9.50 12.43 -4.40
N MET A 92 -10.07 11.53 -5.20
CA MET A 92 -10.56 11.81 -6.56
C MET A 92 -12.07 12.12 -6.58
N LEU A 93 -12.79 11.87 -5.49
CA LEU A 93 -14.21 12.17 -5.29
C LEU A 93 -14.38 13.50 -4.57
#